data_AF-A0A4R8DWQ8-F1
#
_entry.id   AF-A0A4R8DWQ8-F1
#
_cell.length_a   1.000
_cell.length_b   1.000
_cell.length_c   1.000
_cell.angle_alpha   90.00
_cell.angle_beta   90.00
_cell.angle_gamma   90.00
#
_symmetry.space_group_name_H-M   'P 1'
#
loop_
_entity.id
_entity.type
_entity.pdbx_description
1 polymer ?
#
loop_
_entity_poly.entity_id
_entity_poly.type
_entity_poly.pdbx_seq_one_letter_code
_entity_poly.pdbx_strand_id
1 'polypeptide(L)'
;MKPLLLALLATIALDASSAQQKPKGVYSGLIRMCAKNPDGSTYCYGDPARPEEKWYHLTYIKFKGDSVYIDQEPVYFRHGDTVFSASDGGFYGYKGTFVLKGQQMLFHLSLAWTDYTNLHPKDPFLDPVKFNGLLTSKGLAIRGRFFRRTTDRKLESEYRHTFY
;
A
#
# COMPACT_ATOMS: atom_id res chain seq x y z
N MET A 1 -6.23 -30.91 -66.29
CA MET A 1 -5.12 -30.90 -65.30
C MET A 1 -5.48 -29.91 -64.20
N LYS A 2 -5.43 -30.37 -62.93
CA LYS A 2 -5.57 -29.57 -61.67
C LYS A 2 -4.46 -28.49 -61.57
N PRO A 3 -4.49 -27.50 -60.63
CA PRO A 3 -5.26 -27.40 -59.36
C PRO A 3 -5.94 -26.03 -59.14
N LEU A 4 -7.05 -25.91 -58.38
CA LEU A 4 -7.18 -25.92 -56.92
C LEU A 4 -6.22 -24.93 -56.21
N LEU A 5 -6.67 -23.68 -56.00
CA LEU A 5 -6.04 -22.79 -55.02
C LEU A 5 -6.94 -22.69 -53.79
N LEU A 6 -6.47 -23.31 -52.71
CA LEU A 6 -7.00 -23.22 -51.35
C LEU A 6 -7.03 -21.74 -50.91
N ALA A 7 -8.21 -21.26 -50.51
CA ALA A 7 -8.30 -20.06 -49.67
C ALA A 7 -7.85 -20.42 -48.26
N LEU A 8 -6.65 -19.98 -47.87
CA LEU A 8 -6.14 -20.11 -46.51
C LEU A 8 -6.89 -19.09 -45.63
N LEU A 9 -7.90 -19.55 -44.88
CA LEU A 9 -8.48 -18.79 -43.78
C LEU A 9 -7.42 -18.66 -42.68
N ALA A 10 -6.75 -17.52 -42.64
CA ALA A 10 -5.95 -17.13 -41.48
C ALA A 10 -6.90 -16.73 -40.34
N THR A 11 -7.32 -17.68 -39.52
CA THR A 11 -7.92 -17.39 -38.22
C THR A 11 -6.84 -16.78 -37.33
N ILE A 12 -6.85 -15.45 -37.22
CA ILE A 12 -6.14 -14.74 -36.16
C ILE A 12 -6.89 -15.08 -34.86
N ALA A 13 -6.45 -16.13 -34.18
CA ALA A 13 -6.80 -16.34 -32.79
C ALA A 13 -6.16 -15.20 -31.99
N LEU A 14 -6.96 -14.18 -31.66
CA LEU A 14 -6.61 -13.20 -30.64
C LEU A 14 -6.69 -13.88 -29.28
N ASP A 15 -5.65 -14.63 -28.92
CA ASP A 15 -5.43 -15.08 -27.54
C ASP A 15 -4.98 -13.89 -26.69
N ALA A 16 -5.91 -12.97 -26.41
CA ALA A 16 -5.74 -11.92 -25.42
C ALA A 16 -6.21 -12.39 -24.04
N SER A 17 -5.74 -13.56 -23.60
CA SER A 17 -5.72 -13.88 -22.17
C SER A 17 -4.35 -13.48 -21.63
N SER A 18 -4.09 -12.17 -21.53
CA SER A 18 -2.99 -11.73 -20.68
C SER A 18 -3.41 -12.04 -19.25
N ALA A 19 -2.98 -13.19 -18.73
CA ALA A 19 -3.14 -13.53 -17.33
C ALA A 19 -2.63 -12.35 -16.52
N GLN A 20 -3.56 -11.67 -15.86
CA GLN A 20 -3.26 -10.37 -15.29
C GLN A 20 -2.26 -10.55 -14.16
N GLN A 21 -1.05 -10.00 -14.32
CA GLN A 21 0.02 -10.27 -13.37
C GLN A 21 -0.34 -9.69 -12.01
N LYS A 22 -0.58 -10.58 -11.03
CA LYS A 22 -0.84 -10.17 -9.65
C LYS A 22 0.36 -9.37 -9.12
N PRO A 23 0.11 -8.34 -8.29
CA PRO A 23 1.20 -7.64 -7.63
C PRO A 23 2.01 -8.63 -6.78
N LYS A 24 3.34 -8.54 -6.88
CA LYS A 24 4.26 -9.38 -6.12
C LYS A 24 5.35 -8.54 -5.46
N GLY A 25 5.86 -8.99 -4.32
CA GLY A 25 6.97 -8.36 -3.60
C GLY A 25 6.54 -7.16 -2.76
N VAL A 26 7.52 -6.32 -2.40
CA VAL A 26 7.35 -5.19 -1.48
C VAL A 26 7.40 -3.87 -2.24
N TYR A 27 6.53 -2.94 -1.85
CA TYR A 27 6.49 -1.57 -2.31
C TYR A 27 6.69 -0.62 -1.13
N SER A 28 7.43 0.46 -1.30
CA SER A 28 7.62 1.49 -0.28
C SER A 28 7.31 2.89 -0.79
N GLY A 29 6.83 3.73 0.11
CA GLY A 29 6.48 5.12 -0.17
C GLY A 29 6.20 5.91 1.10
N LEU A 30 5.99 7.20 0.96
CA LEU A 30 5.73 8.11 2.07
C LEU A 30 4.27 8.58 2.05
N ILE A 31 3.64 8.51 3.22
CA ILE A 31 2.32 9.11 3.45
C ILE A 31 2.52 10.25 4.45
N ARG A 32 2.18 11.48 4.07
CA ARG A 32 2.27 12.61 5.00
C ARG A 32 1.30 12.41 6.16
N MET A 33 1.78 12.61 7.38
CA MET A 33 0.96 12.48 8.58
C MET A 33 0.02 13.67 8.68
N CYS A 34 -1.21 13.51 8.20
CA CYS A 34 -2.22 14.54 8.24
C CYS A 34 -3.57 13.98 8.72
N ALA A 35 -4.27 14.78 9.51
CA ALA A 35 -5.64 14.55 9.93
C ALA A 35 -6.58 15.55 9.22
N LYS A 36 -7.84 15.17 9.05
CA LYS A 36 -8.90 16.10 8.66
C LYS A 36 -9.57 16.64 9.91
N ASN A 37 -9.74 17.95 9.96
CA ASN A 37 -10.53 18.63 10.96
C ASN A 37 -12.04 18.46 10.66
N PRO A 38 -12.93 18.70 11.64
CA PRO A 38 -14.38 18.62 11.45
C PRO A 38 -14.93 19.53 10.34
N ASP A 39 -14.28 20.68 10.10
CA ASP A 39 -14.61 21.63 9.04
C ASP A 39 -14.14 21.19 7.64
N GLY A 40 -13.50 20.03 7.54
CA GLY A 40 -12.94 19.49 6.29
C GLY A 40 -11.54 20.00 5.94
N SER A 41 -11.00 20.97 6.69
CA SER A 41 -9.62 21.40 6.54
C SER A 41 -8.65 20.28 6.94
N THR A 42 -7.42 20.33 6.45
CA THR A 42 -6.40 19.31 6.72
C THR A 42 -5.32 19.89 7.61
N TYR A 43 -5.10 19.27 8.77
CA TYR A 43 -3.97 19.53 9.65
C TYR A 43 -2.89 18.47 9.38
N CYS A 44 -1.64 18.89 9.20
CA CYS A 44 -0.52 17.97 9.05
C CYS A 44 0.42 18.11 10.24
N TYR A 45 0.81 16.99 10.83
CA TYR A 45 1.76 16.93 11.94
C TYR A 45 3.10 17.53 11.50
N GLY A 46 3.69 18.30 12.41
CA GLY A 46 4.91 19.06 12.22
C GLY A 46 5.30 19.73 13.53
N ASP A 47 6.60 19.95 13.73
CA ASP A 47 7.10 20.77 14.83
C ASP A 47 6.95 22.25 14.43
N PRO A 48 6.15 23.07 15.15
CA PRO A 48 6.01 24.49 14.85
C PRO A 48 7.33 25.26 14.96
N ALA A 49 8.28 24.79 15.78
CA ALA A 49 9.61 25.38 15.89
C ALA A 49 10.50 25.03 14.68
N ARG A 50 10.12 24.02 13.89
CA ARG A 50 10.84 23.51 12.71
C ARG A 50 9.87 23.21 11.57
N PRO A 51 9.20 24.23 11.00
CA PRO A 51 8.13 24.05 10.01
C PRO A 51 8.58 23.38 8.70
N GLU A 52 9.89 23.35 8.44
CA GLU A 52 10.53 22.62 7.35
C GLU A 52 10.55 21.10 7.57
N GLU A 53 10.57 20.65 8.83
CA GLU A 53 10.58 19.24 9.22
C GLU A 53 9.17 18.66 9.12
N LYS A 54 8.86 18.11 7.95
CA LYS A 54 7.57 17.46 7.69
C LYS A 54 7.61 16.00 8.14
N TRP A 55 6.49 15.57 8.73
CA TRP A 55 6.31 14.22 9.24
C TRP A 55 5.56 13.32 8.27
N TYR A 56 5.99 12.06 8.21
CA TYR A 56 5.49 11.05 7.30
C TYR A 56 5.42 9.68 7.99
N HIS A 57 4.51 8.85 7.52
CA HIS A 57 4.64 7.41 7.65
C HIS A 57 5.41 6.86 6.45
N LEU A 58 6.62 6.36 6.70
CA LEU A 58 7.31 5.46 5.78
C LEU A 58 6.55 4.14 5.77
N THR A 59 5.94 3.85 4.62
CA THR A 59 4.96 2.77 4.49
C THR A 59 5.51 1.71 3.57
N TYR A 60 5.49 0.46 4.03
CA TYR A 60 5.83 -0.73 3.25
C TYR A 60 4.56 -1.54 3.00
N ILE A 61 4.41 -2.04 1.77
CA ILE A 61 3.25 -2.82 1.33
C ILE A 61 3.75 -4.10 0.70
N LYS A 62 3.40 -5.26 1.25
CA LYS A 62 3.79 -6.58 0.76
C LYS A 62 2.58 -7.37 0.28
N PHE A 63 2.73 -8.00 -0.89
CA PHE A 63 1.71 -8.88 -1.47
C PHE A 63 2.17 -10.33 -1.46
N LYS A 64 1.29 -11.24 -1.02
CA LYS A 64 1.52 -12.69 -0.99
C LYS A 64 0.22 -13.42 -1.32
N GLY A 65 0.11 -13.96 -2.53
CA GLY A 65 -1.16 -14.50 -3.03
C GLY A 65 -2.22 -13.39 -3.10
N ASP A 66 -3.37 -13.63 -2.46
CA ASP A 66 -4.46 -12.65 -2.34
C ASP A 66 -4.39 -11.83 -1.03
N SER A 67 -3.34 -12.02 -0.24
CA SER A 67 -3.09 -11.30 1.00
C SER A 67 -2.20 -10.08 0.77
N VAL A 68 -2.45 -9.04 1.57
CA VAL A 68 -1.66 -7.82 1.64
C VAL A 68 -1.33 -7.48 3.10
N TYR A 69 -0.12 -7.02 3.30
CA TYR A 69 0.44 -6.62 4.60
C TYR A 69 1.03 -5.23 4.46
N ILE A 70 0.78 -4.36 5.44
CA ILE A 70 1.26 -2.98 5.45
C ILE A 70 1.89 -2.69 6.79
N ASP A 71 3.11 -2.17 6.80
CA ASP A 71 3.73 -1.60 8.00
C ASP A 71 4.00 -0.11 7.76
N GLN A 72 3.76 0.70 8.78
CA GLN A 72 3.95 2.15 8.77
C GLN A 72 4.84 2.56 9.93
N GLU A 73 5.91 3.28 9.59
CA GLU A 73 6.93 3.77 10.53
C GLU A 73 6.92 5.31 10.50
N PRO A 74 6.81 5.99 11.67
CA PRO A 74 6.81 7.44 11.73
C PRO A 74 8.24 7.97 11.51
N VAL A 75 8.40 8.83 10.51
CA VAL A 75 9.67 9.44 10.12
C VAL A 75 9.54 10.92 9.83
N TYR A 76 10.63 11.65 10.06
CA TYR A 76 10.87 12.97 9.49
C TYR A 76 12.27 13.01 8.87
N PHE A 77 12.52 14.04 8.06
CA PHE A 77 13.79 14.22 7.38
C PHE A 77 14.51 15.43 7.93
N ARG A 78 15.77 15.25 8.36
CA ARG A 78 16.62 16.32 8.88
C ARG A 78 18.01 16.20 8.27
N HIS A 79 18.48 17.26 7.63
CA HIS A 79 19.80 17.33 6.99
C HIS A 79 20.12 16.15 6.02
N GLY A 80 19.09 15.61 5.37
CA GLY A 80 19.22 14.48 4.44
C GLY A 80 19.09 13.10 5.11
N ASP A 81 19.10 13.04 6.44
CA ASP A 81 18.89 11.81 7.20
C ASP A 81 17.41 11.52 7.40
N THR A 82 17.08 10.24 7.45
CA THR A 82 15.76 9.75 7.87
C THR A 82 15.79 9.49 9.36
N VAL A 83 14.98 10.21 10.13
CA VAL A 83 14.90 10.04 11.58
C VAL A 83 13.56 9.40 11.93
N PHE A 84 13.61 8.33 12.71
CA PHE A 84 12.43 7.65 13.23
C PHE A 84 12.04 8.25 14.58
N SER A 85 10.74 8.48 14.81
CA SER A 85 10.25 8.89 16.13
C SER A 85 8.91 8.25 16.45
N ALA A 86 8.98 7.26 17.34
CA ALA A 86 7.84 6.49 17.81
C ALA A 86 6.77 7.36 18.50
N SER A 87 7.21 8.32 19.32
CA SER A 87 6.38 9.14 20.20
C SER A 87 5.40 10.06 19.47
N ASP A 88 5.76 10.50 18.26
CA ASP A 88 5.06 11.58 17.57
C ASP A 88 4.15 11.08 16.44
N GLY A 89 4.04 9.76 16.25
CA GLY A 89 3.29 9.23 15.11
C GLY A 89 2.84 7.79 15.16
N GLY A 90 3.32 6.99 16.12
CA GLY A 90 2.94 5.59 16.26
C GLY A 90 3.40 4.68 15.12
N PHE A 91 3.59 3.40 15.44
CA PHE A 91 3.77 2.36 14.44
C PHE A 91 2.45 1.65 14.19
N TYR A 92 2.18 1.33 12.92
CA TYR A 92 0.95 0.64 12.55
C TYR A 92 1.24 -0.51 11.60
N GLY A 93 0.66 -1.66 11.90
CA GLY A 93 0.61 -2.81 11.01
C GLY A 93 -0.82 -3.10 10.60
N TYR A 94 -1.06 -3.26 9.31
CA TYR A 94 -2.35 -3.69 8.77
C TYR A 94 -2.17 -4.98 7.97
N LYS A 95 -3.20 -5.81 7.98
CA LYS A 95 -3.26 -7.00 7.13
C LYS A 95 -4.65 -7.19 6.56
N GLY A 96 -4.73 -7.90 5.43
CA GLY A 96 -5.99 -8.31 4.86
C GLY A 96 -5.84 -8.80 3.44
N THR A 97 -6.78 -8.43 2.59
CA THR A 97 -6.86 -8.91 1.20
C THR A 97 -6.99 -7.77 0.22
N PHE A 98 -6.81 -8.09 -1.06
CA PHE A 98 -7.08 -7.16 -2.14
C PHE A 98 -7.78 -7.87 -3.30
N VAL A 99 -8.54 -7.10 -4.08
CA VAL A 99 -9.10 -7.54 -5.36
C VAL A 99 -8.47 -6.71 -6.46
N LEU A 100 -8.00 -7.37 -7.52
CA LEU A 100 -7.41 -6.74 -8.70
C LEU A 100 -8.36 -6.93 -9.90
N LYS A 101 -8.76 -5.83 -10.55
CA LYS A 101 -9.58 -5.83 -11.77
C LYS A 101 -8.98 -4.88 -12.79
N GLY A 102 -8.27 -5.39 -13.79
CA GLY A 102 -7.37 -4.55 -14.57
C GLY A 102 -6.40 -3.84 -13.62
N GLN A 103 -5.94 -2.64 -13.94
CA GLN A 103 -4.99 -1.95 -13.07
C GLN A 103 -5.58 -1.52 -11.71
N GLN A 104 -6.90 -1.60 -11.52
CA GLN A 104 -7.55 -1.14 -10.30
C GLN A 104 -7.46 -2.17 -9.19
N MET A 105 -7.13 -1.69 -8.00
CA MET A 105 -7.03 -2.48 -6.79
C MET A 105 -8.02 -1.97 -5.75
N LEU A 106 -8.74 -2.88 -5.10
CA LEU A 106 -9.53 -2.59 -3.90
C LEU A 106 -8.92 -3.34 -2.73
N PHE A 107 -8.49 -2.60 -1.71
CA PHE A 107 -7.88 -3.14 -0.49
C PHE A 107 -8.93 -3.29 0.60
N HIS A 108 -8.84 -4.38 1.37
CA HIS A 108 -9.65 -4.67 2.54
C HIS A 108 -8.69 -5.01 3.68
N LEU A 109 -8.52 -4.09 4.63
CA LEU A 109 -7.49 -4.19 5.67
C LEU A 109 -8.10 -4.07 7.06
N SER A 110 -7.48 -4.73 8.02
CA SER A 110 -7.73 -4.53 9.46
C SER A 110 -6.40 -4.20 10.14
N LEU A 111 -6.46 -3.43 11.23
CA LEU A 111 -5.30 -3.24 12.09
C LEU A 111 -4.87 -4.60 12.63
N ALA A 112 -3.59 -4.93 12.45
CA ALA A 112 -2.98 -6.19 12.88
C ALA A 112 -2.20 -6.00 14.17
N TRP A 113 -1.48 -4.88 14.28
CA TRP A 113 -0.72 -4.49 15.45
C TRP A 113 -0.48 -2.97 15.40
N THR A 114 -0.13 -2.40 16.54
CA THR A 114 0.33 -1.03 16.66
C THR A 114 1.25 -0.92 17.86
N ASP A 115 2.11 0.08 17.86
CA ASP A 115 2.99 0.40 18.98
C ASP A 115 3.06 1.93 19.11
N TYR A 116 3.25 2.42 20.34
CA TYR A 116 3.22 3.85 20.68
C TYR A 116 1.90 4.54 20.28
N THR A 117 0.78 3.84 20.47
CA THR A 117 -0.56 4.40 20.28
C THR A 117 -1.51 3.87 21.36
N ASN A 118 -2.64 4.55 21.55
CA ASN A 118 -3.72 4.09 22.43
C ASN A 118 -4.71 3.17 21.70
N LEU A 119 -4.39 2.73 20.48
CA LEU A 119 -5.23 1.84 19.71
C LEU A 119 -4.84 0.39 20.01
N HIS A 120 -5.83 -0.48 20.04
CA HIS A 120 -5.64 -1.92 20.12
C HIS A 120 -6.37 -2.59 18.95
N PRO A 121 -5.80 -3.58 18.25
CA PRO A 121 -6.45 -4.23 17.11
C PRO A 121 -7.84 -4.84 17.39
N LYS A 122 -8.15 -5.09 18.67
CA LYS A 122 -9.46 -5.62 19.12
C LYS A 122 -10.45 -4.51 19.53
N ASP A 123 -10.07 -3.25 19.40
CA ASP A 123 -10.93 -2.13 19.76
C ASP A 123 -12.21 -2.15 18.91
N PRO A 124 -13.40 -2.05 19.52
CA PRO A 124 -14.67 -2.28 18.84
C PRO A 124 -15.03 -1.17 17.83
N PHE A 125 -14.32 -0.04 17.87
CA PHE A 125 -14.51 1.09 16.97
C PHE A 125 -13.53 1.09 15.78
N LEU A 126 -12.63 0.11 15.69
CA LEU A 126 -11.72 -0.02 14.55
C LEU A 126 -12.40 -0.77 13.41
N ASP A 127 -13.01 0.00 12.51
CA ASP A 127 -13.58 -0.56 11.29
C ASP A 127 -12.48 -1.03 10.32
N PRO A 128 -12.72 -2.11 9.56
CA PRO A 128 -11.88 -2.49 8.44
C PRO A 128 -11.75 -1.33 7.45
N VAL A 129 -10.50 -0.99 7.12
CA VAL A 129 -10.18 0.08 6.18
C VAL A 129 -10.29 -0.44 4.76
N LYS A 130 -11.09 0.25 3.94
CA LYS A 130 -11.18 0.02 2.50
C LYS A 130 -10.62 1.21 1.74
N PHE A 131 -9.82 0.95 0.71
CA PHE A 131 -9.39 1.99 -0.22
C PHE A 131 -9.02 1.43 -1.58
N ASN A 132 -9.07 2.33 -2.57
CA ASN A 132 -8.67 2.05 -3.93
C ASN A 132 -7.18 2.33 -4.14
N GLY A 133 -6.57 1.56 -5.03
CA GLY A 133 -5.25 1.83 -5.60
C GLY A 133 -5.19 1.49 -7.08
N LEU A 134 -4.06 1.80 -7.70
CA LEU A 134 -3.77 1.54 -9.09
C LEU A 134 -2.40 0.88 -9.22
N LEU A 135 -2.37 -0.32 -9.77
CA LEU A 135 -1.15 -1.03 -10.13
C LEU A 135 -0.67 -0.57 -11.50
N THR A 136 0.52 0.01 -11.56
CA THR A 136 1.15 0.51 -12.78
C THR A 136 2.45 -0.25 -13.06
N SER A 137 2.99 -0.11 -14.26
CA SER A 137 4.31 -0.67 -14.62
C SER A 137 5.46 -0.12 -13.76
N LYS A 138 5.29 1.07 -13.17
CA LYS A 138 6.32 1.74 -12.37
C LYS A 138 6.18 1.48 -10.87
N GLY A 139 5.05 0.95 -10.41
CA GLY A 139 4.74 0.84 -8.98
C GLY A 139 3.24 0.89 -8.68
N LEU A 140 2.91 1.19 -7.43
CA LEU A 140 1.56 1.22 -6.90
C LEU A 140 1.17 2.65 -6.53
N ALA A 141 0.03 3.13 -7.01
CA ALA A 141 -0.53 4.42 -6.60
C ALA A 141 -1.72 4.20 -5.66
N ILE A 142 -1.68 4.78 -4.46
CA ILE A 142 -2.77 4.72 -3.48
C ILE A 142 -3.01 6.12 -2.95
N ARG A 143 -4.28 6.57 -2.96
CA ARG A 143 -4.69 7.87 -2.37
C ARG A 143 -3.80 9.06 -2.77
N GLY A 144 -3.41 9.15 -4.05
CA GLY A 144 -2.55 10.23 -4.57
C GLY A 144 -1.09 10.16 -4.09
N ARG A 145 -0.65 9.00 -3.61
CA ARG A 145 0.74 8.70 -3.24
C ARG A 145 1.26 7.55 -4.08
N PHE A 146 2.56 7.56 -4.34
CA PHE A 146 3.22 6.57 -5.20
C PHE A 146 4.20 5.74 -4.39
N PHE A 147 4.12 4.42 -4.59
CA PHE A 147 4.90 3.41 -3.90
C PHE A 147 5.73 2.66 -4.93
N ARG A 148 7.04 2.70 -4.77
CA ARG A 148 7.99 2.05 -5.68
C ARG A 148 8.28 0.65 -5.18
N ARG A 149 8.51 -0.28 -6.11
CA ARG A 149 9.04 -1.59 -5.76
C ARG A 149 10.37 -1.39 -5.04
N THR A 150 10.56 -2.13 -3.95
CA THR A 150 11.78 -2.10 -3.14
C THR A 150 12.29 -3.52 -2.89
N THR A 151 13.41 -3.65 -2.18
CA THR A 151 13.97 -4.93 -1.75
C THR A 151 12.96 -5.68 -0.87
N ASP A 152 13.00 -7.01 -0.94
CA ASP A 152 12.13 -7.82 -0.09
C ASP A 152 12.44 -7.53 1.39
N ARG A 153 11.39 -7.36 2.18
CA ARG A 153 11.45 -7.02 3.60
C ARG A 153 10.43 -7.89 4.33
N LYS A 154 10.82 -8.36 5.51
CA LYS A 154 9.89 -8.99 6.45
C LYS A 154 9.07 -7.87 7.08
N LEU A 155 7.75 -7.94 6.92
CA LEU A 155 6.82 -7.02 7.56
C LEU A 155 6.30 -7.69 8.83
N GLU A 156 6.26 -6.97 9.93
CA GLU A 156 5.70 -7.48 11.18
C GLU A 156 4.23 -7.83 11.02
N SER A 157 3.47 -7.09 10.21
CA SER A 157 2.07 -7.41 9.91
C SER A 157 1.87 -8.78 9.23
N GLU A 158 2.92 -9.38 8.65
CA GLU A 158 2.88 -10.75 8.12
C GLU A 158 2.93 -11.81 9.22
N TYR A 159 3.63 -11.55 10.32
CA TYR A 159 3.99 -12.57 11.32
C TYR A 159 3.42 -12.32 12.72
N ARG A 160 3.18 -11.06 13.09
CA ARG A 160 2.50 -10.71 14.34
C ARG A 160 1.04 -11.12 14.22
N HIS A 161 0.75 -12.28 14.80
CA HIS A 161 -0.58 -12.56 15.32
C HIS A 161 -0.73 -11.74 16.59
N THR A 162 -1.88 -11.10 16.80
CA THR A 162 -2.21 -10.37 18.03
C THR A 162 -1.92 -11.26 19.24
N PHE A 163 -0.77 -11.05 19.88
CA PHE A 163 -0.50 -11.53 21.22
C PHE A 163 -0.94 -10.43 22.18
N TYR A 164 -1.35 -10.85 23.38
CA TYR A 164 -2.02 -10.09 24.43
C TYR A 164 -3.56 -10.06 24.29
#